data_AF-A0A641AJZ8-F1
#
_entry.id   AF-A0A641AJZ8-F1
#
_cell.length_a   1.000
_cell.length_b   1.000
_cell.length_c   1.000
_cell.angle_alpha   90.00
_cell.angle_beta   90.00
_cell.angle_gamma   90.00
#
_symmetry.space_group_name_H-M   'P 1'
#
loop_
_entity.id
_entity.type
_entity.pdbx_description
1 polymer ?
#
loop_
_entity_poly.entity_id
_entity_poly.type
_entity_poly.pdbx_seq_one_letter_code
_entity_poly.pdbx_strand_id
1 'polypeptide(L)'
;MSAEVWMLVATAVLAVVAIGAAVVAVSAVRRLPRQEQDDTAIASADPRPRADVVLRDAAPAPRPMPPELEPRVVEGRLVVPPTQQQVVQTVLGRPGVRLSIVAHGVAHALRAESRDRISALMRREYRRRRRERLQAGRRAVRAARPTAPSDQWLGS
;
A
#
# COMPACT_ATOMS: atom_id res chain seq x y z
N MET A 1 32.24 -3.03 -26.66
CA MET A 1 31.37 -1.88 -26.35
C MET A 1 32.26 -0.67 -26.11
N SER A 2 31.94 0.47 -26.74
CA SER A 2 32.74 1.70 -26.75
C SER A 2 32.79 2.37 -25.36
N ALA A 3 33.92 3.00 -25.03
CA ALA A 3 34.15 3.67 -23.74
C ALA A 3 33.12 4.77 -23.42
N GLU A 4 32.55 5.41 -24.46
CA GLU A 4 31.46 6.37 -24.33
C GLU A 4 30.20 5.78 -23.69
N VAL A 5 29.86 4.53 -24.04
CA VAL A 5 28.71 3.83 -23.45
C VAL A 5 28.95 3.61 -21.95
N TRP A 6 30.18 3.26 -21.57
CA TRP A 6 30.55 3.11 -20.16
C TRP A 6 30.49 4.42 -19.38
N MET A 7 30.95 5.53 -19.97
CA MET A 7 30.84 6.85 -19.35
C MET A 7 29.38 7.31 -19.19
N LEU A 8 28.54 7.06 -20.20
CA LEU A 8 27.10 7.35 -20.13
C LEU A 8 26.40 6.53 -19.06
N VAL A 9 26.69 5.23 -18.98
CA VAL A 9 26.11 4.36 -17.93
C VAL A 9 26.56 4.81 -16.55
N ALA A 10 27.85 5.09 -16.36
CA ALA A 10 28.40 5.53 -15.08
C ALA A 10 27.77 6.85 -14.61
N THR A 11 27.67 7.84 -15.50
CA THR A 11 27.04 9.13 -15.20
C THR A 11 25.56 9.01 -14.92
N ALA A 12 24.83 8.17 -15.67
CA ALA A 12 23.41 7.90 -15.42
C ALA A 12 23.18 7.25 -14.05
N VAL A 13 23.99 6.25 -13.69
CA VAL A 13 23.92 5.61 -12.35
C VAL A 13 24.19 6.62 -11.25
N LEU A 14 25.24 7.44 -11.41
CA LEU A 14 25.63 8.44 -10.43
C LEU A 14 24.53 9.51 -10.25
N ALA A 15 23.88 9.93 -11.34
CA ALA A 15 22.74 10.85 -11.30
C ALA A 15 21.54 10.25 -10.54
N VAL A 16 21.20 8.97 -10.78
CA VAL A 16 20.11 8.29 -10.07
C VAL A 16 20.41 8.21 -8.57
N VAL A 17 21.65 7.87 -8.19
CA VAL A 17 22.07 7.81 -6.78
C VAL A 17 21.99 9.19 -6.13
N ALA A 18 22.48 10.24 -6.80
CA ALA A 18 22.44 11.60 -6.30
C ALA A 18 21.00 12.10 -6.08
N ILE A 19 20.11 11.86 -7.05
CA ILE A 19 18.68 12.20 -6.93
C ILE A 19 18.06 11.43 -5.76
N GLY A 20 18.34 10.13 -5.64
CA GLY A 20 17.85 9.30 -4.53
C GLY A 20 18.29 9.84 -3.17
N ALA A 21 19.57 10.19 -3.01
CA ALA A 21 20.11 10.78 -1.80
C ALA A 21 19.45 12.13 -1.47
N ALA A 22 19.25 12.98 -2.46
CA ALA A 22 18.58 14.28 -2.28
C ALA A 22 17.12 14.11 -1.80
N VAL A 23 16.37 13.19 -2.38
CA VAL A 23 14.99 12.89 -1.95
C VAL A 23 14.96 12.40 -0.51
N VAL A 24 15.87 11.51 -0.13
CA VAL A 24 15.98 10.99 1.25
C VAL A 24 16.29 12.12 2.22
N ALA A 25 17.28 12.96 1.92
CA ALA A 25 17.66 14.09 2.76
C ALA A 25 16.50 15.09 2.95
N VAL A 26 15.83 15.48 1.87
CA VAL A 26 14.65 16.38 1.94
C VAL A 26 13.51 15.73 2.72
N SER A 27 13.29 14.41 2.56
CA SER A 27 12.26 13.69 3.31
C SER A 27 12.58 13.62 4.81
N ALA A 28 13.86 13.54 5.19
CA ALA A 28 14.29 13.53 6.58
C ALA A 28 14.08 14.91 7.22
N VAL A 29 14.44 15.99 6.51
CA VAL A 29 14.23 17.37 6.98
C VAL A 29 12.74 17.68 7.14
N ARG A 30 11.89 17.24 6.21
CA ARG A 30 10.42 17.42 6.29
C ARG A 30 9.75 16.65 7.43
N ARG A 31 10.43 15.68 8.04
CA ARG A 31 9.90 14.92 9.19
C ARG A 31 10.11 15.63 10.53
N LEU A 32 10.91 16.70 10.59
CA LEU A 32 11.37 17.27 11.86
C LEU A 32 10.44 18.31 12.53
N PRO A 33 9.53 19.06 11.86
CA PRO A 33 8.68 20.01 12.58
C PRO A 33 7.17 19.73 12.40
N ARG A 34 6.72 18.50 12.70
CA ARG A 34 5.26 18.21 12.78
C ARG A 34 4.90 17.32 13.96
N GLN A 35 5.74 17.32 15.00
CA GLN A 35 5.51 16.53 16.22
C GLN A 35 4.89 17.38 17.35
N GLU A 36 4.80 18.71 17.22
CA GLU A 36 4.28 19.61 18.26
C GLU A 36 2.83 20.07 18.05
N GLN A 37 2.17 19.66 16.95
CA GLN A 37 0.83 20.17 16.62
C GLN A 37 -0.31 19.14 16.78
N ASP A 38 -0.01 17.92 17.24
CA ASP A 38 -1.01 16.85 17.43
C ASP A 38 -1.47 16.66 18.89
N ASP A 39 -0.90 17.38 19.86
CA ASP A 39 -1.30 17.26 21.28
C ASP A 39 -2.57 18.06 21.64
N THR A 40 -3.08 18.92 20.75
CA THR A 40 -4.31 19.70 21.00
C THR A 40 -5.58 19.14 20.34
N ALA A 41 -5.50 18.00 19.64
CA ALA A 41 -6.65 17.39 18.95
C ALA A 41 -7.26 16.17 19.69
N ILE A 42 -6.92 15.96 20.96
CA ILE A 42 -7.52 14.92 21.83
C ILE A 42 -8.81 15.46 22.47
N ALA A 43 -9.78 15.90 21.66
CA ALA A 43 -11.11 16.27 22.16
C ALA A 43 -12.17 16.26 21.06
N SER A 44 -12.38 15.12 20.42
CA SER A 44 -13.69 14.75 19.85
C SER A 44 -13.70 13.26 19.54
N ALA A 45 -14.34 12.50 20.42
CA ALA A 45 -14.70 11.12 20.20
C ALA A 45 -15.82 11.03 19.15
N ASP A 46 -15.64 10.20 18.12
CA ASP A 46 -16.69 9.30 17.62
C ASP A 46 -16.06 8.14 16.81
N PRO A 47 -16.64 6.93 16.81
CA PRO A 47 -15.92 5.69 16.53
C PRO A 47 -16.01 5.26 15.06
N ARG A 48 -14.84 4.94 14.49
CA ARG A 48 -14.62 4.17 13.25
C ARG A 48 -15.15 4.79 11.95
N PRO A 49 -14.24 4.93 10.98
CA PRO A 49 -14.50 4.44 9.64
C PRO A 49 -13.53 3.27 9.39
N ARG A 50 -14.09 2.09 9.14
CA ARG A 50 -13.37 1.04 8.40
C ARG A 50 -12.96 1.66 7.08
N ALA A 51 -11.68 1.99 6.93
CA ALA A 51 -11.07 2.06 5.61
C ALA A 51 -10.94 0.62 5.11
N ASP A 52 -12.09 0.02 4.79
CA ASP A 52 -12.16 -0.95 3.71
C ASP A 52 -11.66 -0.18 2.49
N VAL A 53 -10.57 -0.66 1.89
CA VAL A 53 -10.29 -0.33 0.50
C VAL A 53 -11.43 -1.00 -0.26
N VAL A 54 -12.58 -0.34 -0.29
CA VAL A 54 -13.61 -0.61 -1.26
C VAL A 54 -12.93 -0.24 -2.57
N LEU A 55 -12.41 -1.25 -3.24
CA LEU A 55 -12.30 -1.23 -4.68
C LEU A 55 -13.73 -0.92 -5.13
N ARG A 56 -14.03 0.37 -5.27
CA ARG A 56 -15.33 0.82 -5.70
C ARG A 56 -15.38 0.37 -7.14
N ASP A 57 -15.89 -0.84 -7.35
CA ASP A 57 -16.77 -1.13 -8.47
C ASP A 57 -17.88 -0.10 -8.35
N ALA A 58 -17.58 1.12 -8.79
CA ALA A 58 -18.57 2.09 -9.12
C ALA A 58 -19.26 1.50 -10.34
N ALA A 59 -20.25 0.63 -10.10
CA ALA A 59 -21.45 0.70 -10.91
C ALA A 59 -21.79 2.20 -10.97
N PRO A 60 -21.74 2.83 -12.17
CA PRO A 60 -21.82 4.26 -12.25
C PRO A 60 -23.20 4.66 -11.76
N ALA A 61 -23.28 5.17 -10.53
CA ALA A 61 -24.42 5.94 -10.10
C ALA A 61 -24.60 7.04 -11.15
N PRO A 62 -25.79 7.21 -11.76
CA PRO A 62 -26.00 8.21 -12.79
C PRO A 62 -25.80 9.58 -12.14
N ARG A 63 -24.59 10.12 -12.29
CA ARG A 63 -24.37 11.56 -12.12
C ARG A 63 -25.22 12.23 -13.19
N PRO A 64 -25.99 13.28 -12.88
CA PRO A 64 -26.70 14.03 -13.90
C PRO A 64 -25.68 14.48 -14.94
N MET A 65 -25.79 13.94 -16.15
CA MET A 65 -24.96 14.31 -17.29
C MET A 65 -25.15 15.82 -17.51
N PRO A 66 -24.08 16.61 -17.65
CA PRO A 66 -24.23 17.93 -18.25
C PRO A 66 -24.84 17.76 -19.65
N PRO A 67 -25.78 18.63 -20.07
CA PRO A 67 -26.56 18.48 -21.31
C PRO A 67 -25.74 18.58 -22.62
N GLU A 68 -24.41 18.57 -22.55
CA GLU A 68 -23.49 18.68 -23.70
C GLU A 68 -23.10 17.32 -24.31
N LEU A 69 -23.62 16.20 -23.81
CA LEU A 69 -23.30 14.85 -24.28
C LEU A 69 -24.22 14.35 -25.41
N GLU A 70 -25.02 15.24 -26.00
CA GLU A 70 -25.78 14.89 -27.19
C GLU A 70 -24.85 14.80 -28.41
N PRO A 71 -24.97 13.73 -29.23
CA PRO A 71 -24.15 13.53 -30.40
C PRO A 71 -24.36 14.70 -31.37
N ARG A 72 -23.39 15.61 -31.42
CA ARG A 72 -23.48 16.80 -32.26
C ARG A 72 -22.91 16.48 -33.63
N VAL A 73 -23.73 16.67 -34.66
CA VAL A 73 -23.26 16.62 -36.05
C VAL A 73 -22.64 17.98 -36.35
N VAL A 74 -21.32 17.99 -36.50
CA VAL A 74 -20.55 19.17 -36.90
C VAL A 74 -19.99 18.88 -38.28
N GLU A 75 -20.33 19.73 -39.27
CA GLU A 75 -19.78 19.65 -40.64
C GLU A 75 -19.98 18.29 -41.35
N GLY A 76 -21.16 17.67 -41.16
CA GLY A 76 -21.48 16.39 -41.80
C GLY A 76 -20.75 15.17 -41.20
N ARG A 77 -20.05 15.35 -40.06
CA ARG A 77 -19.43 14.26 -39.29
C ARG A 77 -20.13 14.13 -37.93
N LEU A 78 -20.53 12.90 -37.60
CA LEU A 78 -21.14 12.57 -36.31
C LEU A 78 -20.04 12.48 -35.24
N VAL A 79 -19.99 13.46 -34.34
CA VAL A 79 -19.07 13.44 -33.20
C VAL A 79 -19.78 12.73 -32.05
N VAL A 80 -19.43 11.46 -31.85
CA VAL A 80 -19.92 10.65 -30.72
C VAL A 80 -18.98 10.85 -29.52
N PRO A 81 -19.48 11.12 -28.32
CA PRO A 81 -18.64 11.22 -27.14
C PRO A 81 -17.95 9.86 -26.86
N PRO A 82 -16.65 9.86 -26.54
CA PRO A 82 -15.90 8.63 -26.32
C PRO A 82 -16.41 7.88 -25.09
N THR A 83 -16.36 6.55 -25.14
CA THR A 83 -16.76 5.72 -24.00
C THR A 83 -15.76 5.87 -22.85
N GLN A 84 -16.20 5.60 -21.61
CA GLN A 84 -15.32 5.67 -20.43
C GLN A 84 -14.08 4.78 -20.59
N GLN A 85 -14.23 3.60 -21.20
CA GLN A 85 -13.12 2.68 -21.48
C GLN A 85 -12.11 3.28 -22.46
N GLN A 86 -12.57 3.98 -23.51
CA GLN A 86 -11.69 4.65 -24.47
C GLN A 86 -10.91 5.79 -23.83
N VAL A 87 -11.56 6.58 -22.96
CA VAL A 87 -10.88 7.65 -22.21
C VAL A 87 -9.81 7.06 -21.30
N VAL A 88 -10.14 6.00 -20.54
CA VAL A 88 -9.19 5.36 -19.61
C VAL A 88 -7.99 4.78 -20.37
N GLN A 89 -8.20 4.07 -21.47
CA GLN A 89 -7.11 3.52 -22.28
C GLN A 89 -6.21 4.63 -22.85
N THR A 90 -6.81 5.72 -23.34
CA THR A 90 -6.06 6.87 -23.87
C THR A 90 -5.24 7.57 -22.78
N VAL A 91 -5.83 7.74 -21.60
CA VAL A 91 -5.18 8.39 -20.45
C VAL A 91 -4.06 7.51 -19.90
N LEU A 92 -4.27 6.21 -19.75
CA LEU A 92 -3.26 5.25 -19.29
C LEU A 92 -2.20 4.94 -20.35
N GLY A 93 -2.43 5.27 -21.62
CA GLY A 93 -1.41 5.21 -22.67
C GLY A 93 -0.30 6.26 -22.50
N ARG A 94 -0.56 7.34 -21.75
CA ARG A 94 0.43 8.38 -21.49
C ARG A 94 1.40 7.95 -20.39
N PRO A 95 2.71 7.85 -20.65
CA PRO A 95 3.68 7.38 -19.65
C PRO A 95 3.73 8.29 -18.42
N GLY A 96 3.56 9.60 -18.59
CA GLY A 96 3.52 10.55 -17.48
C GLY A 96 2.37 10.31 -16.50
N VAL A 97 1.20 9.88 -16.99
CA VAL A 97 0.05 9.56 -16.13
C VAL A 97 0.29 8.26 -15.35
N ARG A 98 0.90 7.26 -15.98
CA ARG A 98 1.31 6.03 -15.28
C ARG A 98 2.28 6.33 -14.15
N LEU A 99 3.29 7.16 -14.43
CA LEU A 99 4.28 7.56 -13.42
C LEU A 99 3.66 8.35 -12.29
N SER A 100 2.72 9.26 -12.56
CA SER A 100 2.06 10.03 -11.50
C SER A 100 1.21 9.15 -10.59
N ILE A 101 0.48 8.17 -11.14
CA ILE A 101 -0.27 7.19 -10.36
C ILE A 101 0.66 6.38 -9.46
N VAL A 102 1.77 5.87 -10.01
CA VAL A 102 2.76 5.10 -9.24
C VAL A 102 3.38 5.96 -8.14
N ALA A 103 3.84 7.17 -8.47
CA ALA A 103 4.42 8.09 -7.51
C ALA A 103 3.43 8.45 -6.39
N HIS A 104 2.17 8.68 -6.73
CA HIS A 104 1.11 8.95 -5.76
C HIS A 104 0.84 7.74 -4.86
N GLY A 105 0.78 6.53 -5.43
CA GLY A 105 0.63 5.29 -4.68
C GLY A 105 1.80 5.05 -3.71
N VAL A 106 3.04 5.29 -4.16
CA VAL A 106 4.24 5.20 -3.32
C VAL A 106 4.20 6.24 -2.20
N ALA A 107 3.87 7.50 -2.52
CA ALA A 107 3.74 8.56 -1.52
C ALA A 107 2.67 8.22 -0.46
N HIS A 108 1.54 7.64 -0.89
CA HIS A 108 0.48 7.19 0.02
C HIS A 108 0.92 5.98 0.88
N ALA A 109 1.63 5.02 0.29
CA ALA A 109 2.17 3.88 1.01
C ALA A 109 3.25 4.26 2.04
N LEU A 110 3.98 5.35 1.79
CA LEU A 110 5.00 5.88 2.70
C LEU A 110 4.45 6.85 3.76
N ARG A 111 3.13 7.11 3.77
CA ARG A 111 2.47 7.91 4.80
C ARG A 111 2.70 7.28 6.18
N ALA A 112 2.89 8.10 7.21
CA ALA A 112 3.17 7.61 8.57
C ALA A 112 2.08 6.64 9.08
N GLU A 113 0.82 6.99 8.82
CA GLU A 113 -0.34 6.20 9.23
C GLU A 113 -0.39 4.78 8.62
N SER A 114 -0.05 4.63 7.33
CA SER A 114 0.02 3.32 6.68
C SER A 114 1.20 2.50 7.20
N ARG A 115 2.34 3.15 7.47
CA ARG A 115 3.51 2.50 8.09
C ARG A 115 3.18 1.95 9.47
N ASP A 116 2.48 2.70 10.31
CA ASP A 116 2.12 2.26 11.66
C ASP A 116 1.16 1.09 11.61
N ARG A 117 0.17 1.12 10.71
CA ARG A 117 -0.76 0.02 10.48
C ARG A 117 -0.07 -1.27 10.04
N ILE A 118 0.84 -1.18 9.07
CA ILE A 118 1.63 -2.33 8.61
C ILE A 118 2.51 -2.85 9.74
N SER A 119 3.17 -1.97 10.50
CA SER A 119 4.01 -2.35 11.63
C SER A 119 3.20 -3.05 12.73
N ALA A 120 1.97 -2.60 13.00
CA ALA A 120 1.06 -3.19 13.96
C ALA A 120 0.62 -4.58 13.53
N LEU A 121 0.27 -4.76 12.24
CA LEU A 121 -0.05 -6.07 11.66
C LEU A 121 1.14 -7.03 11.76
N MET A 122 2.34 -6.58 11.41
CA MET A 122 3.56 -7.38 11.49
C MET A 122 3.91 -7.77 12.94
N ARG A 123 3.77 -6.85 13.90
CA ARG A 123 3.97 -7.14 15.33
C ARG A 123 2.98 -8.18 15.84
N ARG A 124 1.71 -8.09 15.41
CA ARG A 124 0.68 -9.07 15.78
C ARG A 124 1.01 -10.45 15.23
N GLU A 125 1.39 -10.53 13.96
CA GLU A 125 1.78 -11.78 13.31
C GLU A 125 3.04 -12.41 13.94
N TYR A 126 4.05 -11.59 14.24
CA TYR A 126 5.24 -12.05 14.96
C TYR A 126 4.89 -12.63 16.33
N ARG A 127 4.06 -11.93 17.12
CA ARG A 127 3.61 -12.42 18.44
C ARG A 127 2.80 -13.72 18.31
N ARG A 128 1.97 -13.84 17.28
CA ARG A 128 1.20 -15.05 16.98
C ARG A 128 2.13 -16.23 16.72
N ARG A 129 3.06 -16.09 15.77
CA ARG A 129 4.05 -17.15 15.46
C ARG A 129 4.91 -17.52 16.66
N ARG A 130 5.29 -16.54 17.49
CA ARG A 130 6.02 -16.80 18.74
C ARG A 130 5.20 -17.67 19.71
N ARG A 131 3.90 -17.40 19.87
CA ARG A 131 3.01 -18.23 20.70
C ARG A 131 2.83 -19.63 20.13
N GLU A 132 2.67 -19.75 18.81
CA GLU A 132 2.55 -21.05 18.14
C GLU A 132 3.79 -21.92 18.37
N ARG A 133 5.00 -21.35 18.28
CA ARG A 133 6.26 -22.05 18.60
C ARG A 133 6.33 -22.50 20.06
N LEU A 134 5.93 -21.64 21.00
CA LEU A 134 5.91 -21.99 22.42
C LEU A 134 4.89 -23.10 22.72
N GLN A 135 3.72 -23.07 22.07
CA GLN A 135 2.71 -24.11 22.20
C GLN A 135 3.19 -25.42 21.59
N ALA A 136 3.82 -25.38 20.41
CA ALA A 136 4.42 -26.56 19.78
C ALA A 136 5.50 -27.18 20.68
N GLY A 137 6.39 -26.37 21.27
CA GLY A 137 7.37 -26.83 22.25
C GLY A 137 6.73 -27.47 23.49
N ARG A 138 5.69 -26.84 24.06
CA ARG A 138 4.95 -27.41 25.20
C ARG A 138 4.21 -28.71 24.86
N ARG A 139 3.76 -28.88 23.62
CA ARG A 139 3.16 -30.13 23.13
C ARG A 139 4.23 -31.20 22.94
N ALA A 140 5.38 -30.86 22.36
CA ALA A 140 6.51 -31.76 22.20
C ALA A 140 7.04 -32.27 23.54
N VAL A 141 7.20 -31.38 24.54
CA VAL A 141 7.62 -31.77 25.91
C VAL A 141 6.60 -32.70 26.58
N ARG A 142 5.30 -32.44 26.39
CA ARG A 142 4.25 -33.32 26.92
C ARG A 142 4.24 -34.68 26.21
N ALA A 143 4.42 -34.71 24.89
CA ALA A 143 4.50 -35.95 24.12
C ALA A 143 5.77 -36.76 24.44
N ALA A 144 6.87 -36.09 24.78
CA ALA A 144 8.13 -36.72 25.18
C ALA A 144 8.14 -37.19 26.65
N ARG A 145 7.11 -36.85 27.44
CA ARG A 145 7.01 -37.31 28.83
C ARG A 145 6.32 -38.68 28.83
N PRO A 146 7.02 -39.78 29.18
CA PRO A 146 6.38 -41.08 29.28
C PRO A 146 5.31 -41.02 30.36
N THR A 147 4.05 -41.29 29.99
CA THR A 147 2.98 -41.55 30.95
C THR A 147 3.32 -42.85 31.68
N ALA A 148 3.52 -42.77 33.00
CA ALA A 148 3.72 -43.96 33.82
C ALA A 148 2.53 -44.92 33.62
N PRO A 149 2.77 -46.23 33.46
CA PRO A 149 1.71 -47.19 33.24
C PRO A 149 0.74 -47.16 34.42
N SER A 150 -0.53 -46.89 34.13
CA SER A 150 -1.63 -46.82 35.09
C SER A 150 -2.03 -48.17 35.69
N ASP A 151 -1.31 -49.25 35.36
CA ASP A 151 -1.70 -50.62 35.67
C ASP A 151 -1.24 -51.12 37.06
N GLN A 152 -0.55 -50.29 37.85
CA GLN A 152 -0.03 -50.71 39.16
C GLN A 152 -1.10 -50.71 40.29
N TRP A 153 -2.33 -50.27 40.03
CA TRP A 153 -3.39 -50.15 41.04
C TRP A 153 -4.47 -51.25 41.01
N LEU A 154 -4.37 -52.25 40.13
CA LEU A 154 -5.36 -53.35 39.99
C LEU A 154 -4.84 -54.73 40.45
N GLY A 155 -3.76 -54.78 41.23
CA GLY A 155 -3.16 -56.04 41.68
C GLY A 155 -2.68 -56.03 43.12
N SER A 156 -3.62 -56.14 44.06
CA SER A 156 -3.39 -56.73 45.40
C SER A 156 -4.72 -57.18 45.99
#